data_AF-A0A934FH32-F1
#
_entry.id   AF-A0A934FH32-F1
#
_cell.length_a   1.000
_cell.length_b   1.000
_cell.length_c   1.000
_cell.angle_alpha   90.00
_cell.angle_beta   90.00
_cell.angle_gamma   90.00
#
_symmetry.space_group_name_H-M   'P 1'
#
loop_
_entity.id
_entity.type
_entity.pdbx_description
1 polymer ?
#
loop_
_entity_poly.entity_id
_entity_poly.type
_entity_poly.pdbx_seq_one_letter_code
_entity_poly.pdbx_strand_id
1 'polypeptide(L)'
;MEPCRHQLRHGKQKQVHEELANLAPPAAEAGDVVRRKQHSFAGHAQRVNYQSWAQRGWPIGSGPVESACRQKQCRFKRPGQFWTPAGMRRLGALTEARHNHGCDELWLAT
;
A
#
# COMPACT_ATOMS: atom_id res chain seq x y z
N MET A 1 -4.24 19.59 5.05
CA MET A 1 -3.72 18.25 4.69
C MET A 1 -3.49 18.06 3.19
N GLU A 2 -4.39 18.52 2.31
CA GLU A 2 -4.21 18.55 0.84
C GLU A 2 -2.83 19.08 0.35
N PRO A 3 -2.28 20.20 0.85
CA PRO A 3 -1.02 20.75 0.33
C PRO A 3 0.19 19.84 0.56
N CYS A 4 0.31 19.19 1.72
CA CYS A 4 1.42 18.26 1.99
C CYS A 4 1.39 17.03 1.08
N ARG A 5 0.21 16.45 0.79
CA ARG A 5 0.11 15.28 -0.11
C ARG A 5 0.57 15.64 -1.52
N HIS A 6 0.17 16.81 -2.00
CA HIS A 6 0.59 17.32 -3.29
C HIS A 6 2.12 17.54 -3.31
N GLN A 7 2.68 18.19 -2.28
CA GLN A 7 4.13 18.39 -2.14
C GLN A 7 4.93 17.07 -2.17
N LEU A 8 4.46 16.02 -1.47
CA LEU A 8 5.12 14.71 -1.49
C LEU A 8 5.14 14.07 -2.89
N ARG A 9 4.09 14.27 -3.70
CA ARG A 9 4.05 13.80 -5.10
C ARG A 9 5.05 14.52 -6.00
N HIS A 10 5.40 15.76 -5.66
CA HIS A 10 6.33 16.60 -6.40
C HIS A 10 7.75 16.61 -5.81
N GLY A 11 8.12 15.60 -5.02
CA GLY A 11 9.50 15.43 -4.54
C GLY A 11 9.91 16.36 -3.39
N LYS A 12 8.96 17.08 -2.80
CA LYS A 12 9.22 17.99 -1.67
C LYS A 12 9.23 17.26 -0.32
N GLN A 13 9.66 15.99 -0.28
CA GLN A 13 9.61 15.18 0.94
C GLN A 13 10.42 15.75 2.11
N LYS A 14 11.54 16.43 1.85
CA LYS A 14 12.36 17.06 2.90
C LYS A 14 11.60 18.19 3.60
N GLN A 15 10.97 19.07 2.81
CA GLN A 15 10.17 20.18 3.33
C GLN A 15 8.99 19.67 4.17
N VAL A 16 8.26 18.69 3.65
CA VAL A 16 7.15 18.08 4.40
C VAL A 16 7.63 17.40 5.68
N HIS A 17 8.80 16.75 5.66
CA HIS A 17 9.36 16.11 6.84
C HIS A 17 9.75 17.15 7.91
N GLU A 18 10.38 18.26 7.52
CA GLU A 18 10.72 19.36 8.42
C GLU A 18 9.46 20.03 8.99
N GLU A 19 8.46 20.31 8.16
CA GLU A 19 7.17 20.85 8.60
C GLU A 19 6.48 19.93 9.61
N LEU A 20 6.49 18.61 9.35
CA LEU A 20 5.93 17.62 10.26
C LEU A 20 6.72 17.50 11.56
N ALA A 21 8.05 17.59 11.52
CA ALA A 21 8.90 17.54 12.72
C ALA A 21 8.72 18.78 13.61
N ASN A 22 8.48 19.95 13.00
CA ASN A 22 8.32 21.22 13.71
C ASN A 22 6.90 21.47 14.24
N LEU A 23 5.93 20.60 13.91
CA LEU A 23 4.57 20.66 14.45
C LEU A 23 4.59 20.41 15.97
N ALA A 24 4.24 21.44 16.74
CA ALA A 24 4.13 21.34 18.19
C ALA A 24 2.96 20.40 18.56
N PRO A 25 3.21 19.28 19.27
CA PRO A 25 2.14 18.39 19.69
C PRO A 25 1.27 19.10 20.75
N PRO A 26 -0.07 19.04 20.65
CA PRO A 26 -0.95 19.59 21.66
C PRO A 26 -0.79 18.85 23.00
N ALA A 27 -1.20 19.48 24.10
CA ALA A 27 -1.29 18.81 25.39
C ALA A 27 -2.37 17.71 25.36
N ALA A 28 -2.23 16.69 26.22
CA ALA A 28 -3.08 15.49 26.34
C ALA A 28 -2.85 14.41 25.25
N GLU A 29 -3.74 13.41 25.19
CA GLU A 29 -3.65 12.22 24.33
C GLU A 29 -3.47 12.54 22.84
N ALA A 30 -4.01 13.68 22.38
CA ALA A 30 -3.81 14.15 21.01
C ALA A 30 -2.32 14.38 20.69
N GLY A 31 -1.52 14.82 21.68
CA GLY A 31 -0.08 14.97 21.55
C GLY A 31 0.66 13.65 21.33
N ASP A 32 0.22 12.57 21.97
CA ASP A 32 0.80 11.23 21.76
C ASP A 32 0.52 10.68 20.37
N VAL A 33 -0.65 10.99 19.81
CA VAL A 33 -0.97 10.63 18.42
C VAL A 33 -0.04 11.39 17.46
N VAL A 34 0.17 12.69 17.69
CA VAL A 34 1.06 13.52 16.87
C VAL A 34 2.50 13.01 16.95
N ARG A 35 3.03 12.79 18.16
CA ARG A 35 4.39 12.24 18.37
C ARG A 35 4.59 10.89 17.68
N ARG A 36 3.63 9.96 17.82
CA ARG A 36 3.69 8.65 17.15
C ARG A 36 3.71 8.78 15.63
N LYS A 37 2.89 9.67 15.07
CA LYS A 37 2.86 9.93 13.62
C LYS A 37 4.16 10.59 13.15
N GLN A 38 4.70 11.56 13.88
CA GLN A 38 6.00 12.18 13.59
C GLN A 38 7.12 11.14 13.58
N HIS A 39 7.20 10.30 14.62
CA HIS A 39 8.18 9.23 14.70
C HIS A 39 8.03 8.21 13.57
N SER A 40 6.79 7.81 13.26
CA SER A 40 6.51 6.92 12.13
C SER A 40 6.94 7.54 10.80
N PHE A 41 6.64 8.82 10.55
CA PHE A 41 7.07 9.50 9.33
C PHE A 41 8.60 9.59 9.23
N ALA A 42 9.29 9.90 10.33
CA ALA A 42 10.74 9.94 10.38
C ALA A 42 11.37 8.58 10.08
N GLY A 43 10.88 7.50 10.71
CA GLY A 43 11.34 6.14 10.44
C GLY A 43 11.07 5.65 9.01
N HIS A 44 10.06 6.21 8.35
CA HIS A 44 9.68 5.87 6.98
C HIS A 44 10.17 6.87 5.93
N ALA A 45 10.97 7.88 6.27
CA ALA A 45 11.34 8.98 5.37
C ALA A 45 11.94 8.49 4.02
N GLN A 46 12.73 7.41 4.04
CA GLN A 46 13.29 6.81 2.82
C GLN A 46 12.23 6.14 1.92
N ARG A 47 11.11 5.68 2.49
CA ARG A 47 10.00 5.06 1.75
C ARG A 47 9.05 6.10 1.15
N VAL A 48 9.12 7.36 1.59
CA VAL A 48 8.27 8.48 1.11
C VAL A 48 8.96 9.23 -0.04
N ASN A 49 9.44 8.50 -1.05
CA ASN A 49 10.02 9.10 -2.27
C ASN A 49 9.03 8.97 -3.44
N TYR A 50 7.81 9.49 -3.30
CA TYR A 50 6.75 9.23 -4.28
C TYR A 50 7.12 9.64 -5.72
N GLN A 51 7.89 10.72 -5.90
CA GLN A 51 8.30 11.14 -7.24
C GLN A 51 9.12 10.07 -7.96
N SER A 52 10.15 9.49 -7.33
CA SER A 52 10.97 8.46 -7.99
C SER A 52 10.21 7.16 -8.24
N TRP A 53 9.26 6.82 -7.38
CA TRP A 53 8.43 5.61 -7.53
C TRP A 53 7.44 5.82 -8.68
N ALA A 54 6.83 6.99 -8.78
CA ALA A 54 5.96 7.36 -9.89
C ALA A 54 6.73 7.37 -11.23
N GLN A 55 7.97 7.88 -11.26
CA GLN A 55 8.82 7.85 -12.46
C GLN A 55 9.16 6.42 -12.92
N ARG A 56 9.21 5.46 -11.99
CA ARG A 56 9.38 4.02 -12.28
C ARG A 56 8.08 3.32 -12.69
N GLY A 57 6.97 4.05 -12.77
CA GLY A 57 5.64 3.50 -13.03
C GLY A 57 5.05 2.73 -11.85
N TRP A 58 5.62 2.85 -10.65
CA TRP A 58 5.14 2.15 -9.47
C TRP A 58 3.99 2.90 -8.79
N PRO A 59 3.02 2.17 -8.20
CA PRO A 59 1.93 2.81 -7.47
C PRO A 59 2.46 3.51 -6.21
N ILE A 60 2.12 4.80 -6.08
CA ILE A 60 2.52 5.66 -4.95
C ILE A 60 1.47 5.71 -3.82
N GLY A 61 0.38 4.96 -3.96
CA GLY A 61 -0.71 4.90 -3.00
C GLY A 61 -1.12 3.46 -2.73
N SER A 62 -1.81 3.26 -1.61
CA SER A 62 -2.29 1.93 -1.22
C SER A 62 -3.47 1.44 -2.05
N GLY A 63 -4.18 2.31 -2.77
CA GLY A 63 -5.41 1.97 -3.51
C GLY A 63 -5.32 0.72 -4.40
N PRO A 64 -4.33 0.60 -5.30
CA PRO A 64 -4.16 -0.60 -6.11
C PRO A 64 -3.95 -1.87 -5.28
N VAL A 65 -3.16 -1.77 -4.20
CA VAL A 65 -2.88 -2.89 -3.28
C VAL A 65 -4.13 -3.27 -2.48
N GLU A 66 -4.85 -2.29 -1.94
CA GLU A 66 -6.09 -2.46 -1.19
C GLU A 66 -7.19 -3.06 -2.08
N SER A 67 -7.30 -2.60 -3.33
CA SER A 67 -8.22 -3.16 -4.33
C SER A 67 -7.90 -4.63 -4.61
N ALA A 68 -6.63 -4.96 -4.88
CA ALA A 68 -6.22 -6.35 -5.08
C ALA A 68 -6.51 -7.23 -3.85
N CYS A 69 -6.20 -6.73 -2.65
CA CYS A 69 -6.52 -7.41 -1.39
C CYS A 69 -8.02 -7.65 -1.24
N ARG A 70 -8.86 -6.63 -1.48
CA ARG A 70 -10.31 -6.73 -1.40
C ARG A 70 -10.85 -7.78 -2.36
N GLN A 71 -10.41 -7.77 -3.61
CA GLN A 71 -10.84 -8.74 -4.62
C GLN A 71 -10.53 -10.19 -4.18
N LYS A 72 -9.31 -10.43 -3.67
CA LYS A 72 -8.92 -11.76 -3.16
C LYS A 72 -9.72 -12.15 -1.92
N GLN A 73 -9.90 -11.25 -0.97
CA GLN A 73 -10.69 -11.52 0.25
C GLN A 73 -12.13 -11.86 -0.10
N CYS A 74 -12.75 -11.11 -1.02
CA CYS A 74 -14.10 -11.40 -1.50
C CYS A 74 -14.21 -12.76 -2.22
N ARG A 75 -13.12 -13.32 -2.73
CA ARG A 75 -13.09 -14.62 -3.43
C ARG A 75 -12.83 -15.81 -2.49
N PHE A 76 -11.99 -15.61 -1.47
CA PHE A 76 -11.42 -16.70 -0.66
C PHE A 76 -11.86 -16.72 0.81
N LYS A 77 -12.41 -15.63 1.34
CA LYS A 77 -12.86 -15.51 2.75
C LYS A 77 -14.38 -15.46 2.89
N ARG A 78 -15.12 -16.15 2.03
CA ARG A 78 -16.59 -16.23 2.16
C ARG A 78 -17.00 -17.31 3.19
N PRO A 79 -18.19 -17.22 3.79
CA PRO A 79 -18.69 -18.27 4.69
C PRO A 79 -18.64 -19.67 4.03
N GLY A 80 -18.19 -20.67 4.78
CA GLY A 80 -18.06 -22.05 4.31
C GLY A 80 -16.83 -22.34 3.44
N GLN A 81 -15.98 -21.36 3.15
CA GLN A 81 -14.74 -21.57 2.40
C GLN A 81 -13.56 -21.81 3.34
N PHE A 82 -13.03 -23.03 3.31
CA PHE A 82 -11.81 -23.41 4.02
C PHE A 82 -10.84 -24.02 3.02
N TRP A 83 -9.56 -23.66 3.16
CA TRP A 83 -8.53 -24.06 2.22
C TRP A 83 -7.35 -24.62 3.00
N THR A 84 -6.79 -25.73 2.53
CA THR A 84 -5.44 -26.12 2.95
C THR A 84 -4.43 -25.12 2.40
N PRO A 85 -3.25 -24.94 3.02
CA PRO A 85 -2.22 -24.03 2.50
C PRO A 85 -1.84 -24.31 1.03
N ALA A 86 -1.76 -25.60 0.66
CA ALA A 86 -1.49 -26.01 -0.72
C ALA A 86 -2.66 -25.67 -1.67
N GLY A 87 -3.90 -25.91 -1.25
CA GLY A 87 -5.10 -25.57 -2.04
C GLY A 87 -5.23 -24.06 -2.27
N MET A 88 -5.02 -23.26 -1.23
CA MET A 88 -5.03 -21.79 -1.31
C MET A 88 -3.96 -21.29 -2.30
N ARG A 89 -2.75 -21.85 -2.26
CA ARG A 89 -1.66 -21.47 -3.18
C ARG A 89 -2.03 -21.74 -4.64
N ARG A 90 -2.55 -22.94 -4.94
CA ARG A 90 -2.93 -23.32 -6.31
C ARG A 90 -4.07 -22.46 -6.85
N LEU A 91 -5.13 -22.26 -6.06
CA LEU A 91 -6.25 -21.40 -6.44
C LEU A 91 -5.85 -19.93 -6.57
N GLY A 92 -4.92 -19.48 -5.73
CA GLY A 92 -4.29 -18.17 -5.84
C GLY A 92 -3.61 -18.01 -7.20
N ALA A 93 -2.77 -18.95 -7.60
CA ALA A 93 -2.08 -18.92 -8.90
C ALA A 93 -3.06 -18.84 -10.09
N LEU A 94 -4.13 -19.65 -10.08
CA LEU A 94 -5.18 -19.60 -11.10
C LEU A 94 -5.90 -18.25 -11.14
N THR A 95 -6.18 -17.68 -9.96
CA THR A 95 -6.85 -16.38 -9.83
C THR A 95 -5.97 -15.25 -10.37
N GLU A 96 -4.66 -15.30 -10.11
CA GLU A 96 -3.71 -14.32 -10.65
C GLU A 96 -3.57 -14.43 -12.16
N ALA A 97 -3.40 -15.64 -12.69
CA ALA A 97 -3.31 -15.85 -14.13
C ALA A 97 -4.55 -15.29 -14.84
N ARG A 98 -5.73 -15.51 -14.26
CA ARG A 98 -6.97 -14.96 -14.81
C ARG A 98 -7.03 -13.43 -14.76
N HIS A 99 -6.60 -12.80 -13.67
CA HIS A 99 -6.62 -11.33 -13.58
C HIS A 99 -5.56 -10.66 -14.45
N ASN A 100 -4.45 -11.35 -14.73
CA ASN A 100 -3.36 -10.84 -15.54
C ASN A 100 -3.43 -11.31 -17.01
N HIS A 101 -4.56 -11.88 -17.44
CA HIS A 101 -4.75 -12.43 -18.80
C HIS A 101 -3.77 -13.56 -19.19
N GLY A 102 -3.08 -14.18 -18.24
CA GLY A 102 -2.18 -15.32 -18.45
C GLY A 102 -2.88 -16.68 -18.44
N CYS A 103 -4.20 -16.72 -18.61
CA CYS A 103 -4.93 -17.99 -18.68
C CYS A 103 -4.49 -18.82 -19.90
N ASP A 104 -4.23 -18.18 -21.03
CA ASP A 104 -3.86 -18.88 -22.27
C ASP A 104 -2.50 -19.58 -22.14
N GLU A 105 -1.53 -18.97 -21.45
CA GLU A 105 -0.22 -19.57 -21.15
C GLU A 105 -0.33 -20.82 -20.26
N LEU A 106 -1.28 -20.84 -19.31
CA LEU A 106 -1.52 -22.01 -18.47
C LEU A 106 -2.21 -23.15 -19.22
N TRP A 107 -3.09 -22.84 -20.17
CA TRP A 107 -3.83 -23.84 -20.95
C TRP A 107 -2.96 -24.52 -22.02
N LEU A 108 -1.93 -23.83 -22.51
CA LEU A 108 -0.99 -24.38 -23.50
C LEU A 108 0.15 -25.20 -22.86
N ALA A 109 0.26 -25.20 -21.52
CA ALA A 109 1.30 -25.92 -20.78
C ALA A 109 0.88 -27.34 -20.34
N THR A 110 -0.23 -27.87 -20.87
CA THR A 110 -0.71 -29.25 -20.69
C THR A 110 -0.31 -30.13 -21.85
#